data_AF-A0A2A4UJ46-F1
#
_entry.id   AF-A0A2A4UJ46-F1
#
_cell.length_a   1.000
_cell.length_b   1.000
_cell.length_c   1.000
_cell.angle_alpha   90.00
_cell.angle_beta   90.00
_cell.angle_gamma   90.00
#
_symmetry.space_group_name_H-M   'P 1'
#
loop_
_entity.id
_entity.type
_entity.pdbx_description
1 polymer ?
#
loop_
_entity_poly.entity_id
_entity_poly.type
_entity_poly.pdbx_seq_one_letter_code
_entity_poly.pdbx_strand_id
1 'polypeptide(L)'
;MGRVPDIKRLRKEDFDSEYQPMMERVAYSVNTFMEQVISVLNKNVDFNNLNQQVVSYNISLDSSGTVINAPNIKTNLKSKPAGVLCISASNVNDPNIFPISQPFVNIGIINSTTVSVQNISGLQADSTYQLTLLIIGS
;
A
#
# COMPACT_ATOMS: atom_id res chain seq x y z
N MET A 1 -0.17 17.02 -8.54
CA MET A 1 0.11 16.92 -7.09
C MET A 1 0.25 18.35 -6.56
N GLY A 2 -0.63 18.77 -5.64
CA GLY A 2 -0.55 20.10 -5.05
C GLY A 2 0.73 20.22 -4.22
N ARG A 3 1.65 21.07 -4.65
CA ARG A 3 2.84 21.43 -3.86
C ARG A 3 2.36 22.43 -2.82
N VAL A 4 2.44 22.07 -1.54
CA VAL A 4 2.12 23.02 -0.47
C VAL A 4 3.12 24.18 -0.59
N PRO A 5 2.67 25.44 -0.62
CA PRO A 5 3.58 26.58 -0.68
C PRO A 5 4.56 26.51 0.50
N ASP A 6 5.81 26.91 0.30
CA ASP A 6 6.81 26.96 1.38
C ASP A 6 6.27 27.88 2.48
N ILE A 7 5.77 27.29 3.56
CA ILE A 7 5.25 28.09 4.67
C ILE A 7 6.46 28.66 5.38
N LYS A 8 6.65 29.98 5.24
CA LYS A 8 7.71 30.73 5.90
C LYS A 8 7.54 30.54 7.41
N ARG A 9 8.51 29.87 8.04
CA ARG A 9 8.57 29.64 9.48
C ARG A 9 8.38 30.97 10.21
N LEU A 10 7.49 31.03 11.20
CA LEU A 10 7.28 32.25 11.97
C LEU A 10 8.54 32.55 12.78
N ARG A 11 9.13 33.73 12.58
CA ARG A 11 10.27 34.23 13.33
C ARG A 11 9.87 35.49 14.08
N LYS A 12 10.39 35.70 15.29
CA LYS A 12 10.04 36.88 16.10
C LYS A 12 10.51 38.18 15.44
N GLU A 13 11.56 38.11 14.63
CA GLU A 13 12.12 39.24 13.89
C GLU A 13 11.20 39.73 12.76
N ASP A 14 10.18 38.95 12.37
CA ASP A 14 9.17 39.38 11.40
C ASP A 14 8.07 40.29 12.04
N PHE A 15 8.15 40.59 13.35
CA PHE A 15 7.14 41.35 14.10
C PHE A 15 7.74 42.52 14.89
N ASP A 16 6.93 43.55 15.12
CA ASP A 16 7.30 44.73 15.92
C ASP A 16 7.74 44.34 17.33
N SER A 17 8.72 45.09 17.88
CA SER A 17 9.40 44.79 19.14
C SER A 17 8.46 44.58 20.33
N GLU A 18 7.30 45.25 20.33
CA GLU A 18 6.27 45.12 21.37
C GLU A 18 5.63 43.73 21.40
N TYR A 19 5.49 43.07 20.25
CA TYR A 19 4.81 41.77 20.12
C TYR A 19 5.79 40.59 20.11
N GLN A 20 7.10 40.82 20.01
CA GLN A 20 8.11 39.77 19.97
C GLN A 20 8.05 38.76 21.14
N PRO A 21 7.83 39.17 22.41
CA PRO A 21 7.74 38.22 23.53
C PRO A 21 6.53 37.28 23.43
N MET A 22 5.41 37.78 22.87
CA MET A 22 4.22 36.99 22.63
C MET A 22 4.42 36.06 21.43
N MET A 23 5.00 36.59 20.35
CA MET A 23 5.26 35.82 19.13
C MET A 23 6.29 34.73 19.34
N GLU A 24 7.25 34.88 20.25
CA GLU A 24 8.20 33.81 20.60
C GLU A 24 7.50 32.57 21.17
N ARG A 25 6.45 32.76 21.99
CA ARG A 25 5.65 31.67 22.55
C ARG A 25 4.74 31.03 21.51
N VAL A 26 4.08 31.85 20.68
CA VAL A 26 3.16 31.39 19.64
C VAL A 26 3.90 30.70 18.50
N ALA A 27 5.04 31.26 18.07
CA ALA A 27 5.84 30.71 16.99
C ALA A 27 6.33 29.30 17.30
N TYR A 28 6.65 28.98 18.56
CA TYR A 28 7.05 27.61 18.92
C TYR A 28 5.93 26.59 18.66
N SER A 29 4.72 26.83 19.20
CA SER A 29 3.59 25.92 19.02
C SER A 29 3.14 25.82 17.57
N VAL A 30 3.07 26.96 16.87
CA VAL A 30 2.61 27.03 15.49
C VAL A 30 3.62 26.38 14.54
N ASN A 31 4.92 26.65 14.69
CA ASN A 31 5.93 26.02 13.85
C ASN A 31 5.98 24.51 14.08
N THR A 32 5.86 24.04 15.32
CA THR A 32 5.84 22.59 15.62
C THR A 32 4.66 21.89 14.95
N PHE A 33 3.47 22.47 15.02
CA PHE A 33 2.29 21.94 14.33
C PHE A 33 2.46 21.95 12.81
N MET A 34 2.96 23.05 12.25
CA MET A 34 3.21 23.16 10.81
C MET A 34 4.26 22.15 10.32
N GLU A 35 5.34 21.93 11.08
CA GLU A 35 6.35 20.91 10.76
C GLU A 35 5.76 19.49 10.76
N GLN A 36 4.86 19.16 11.70
CA GLN A 36 4.16 17.87 11.72
C GLN A 36 3.23 17.70 10.51
N VAL A 37 2.43 18.71 10.20
CA VAL A 37 1.51 18.70 9.05
C VAL A 37 2.29 18.62 7.74
N ILE A 38 3.37 19.38 7.60
CA ILE A 38 4.27 19.33 6.45
C ILE A 38 4.94 17.96 6.34
N SER A 39 5.41 17.36 7.44
CA SER A 39 6.01 16.02 7.42
C SER A 39 5.04 14.94 6.91
N VAL A 40 3.76 15.05 7.27
CA VAL A 40 2.69 14.17 6.78
C VAL A 40 2.35 14.46 5.31
N LEU A 41 2.26 15.74 4.90
CA LEU A 41 1.87 16.14 3.55
C LEU A 41 3.01 16.02 2.50
N ASN A 42 4.26 16.25 2.89
CA ASN A 42 5.45 16.21 2.02
C ASN A 42 6.03 14.81 1.85
N LYS A 43 5.20 13.76 1.93
CA LYS A 43 5.51 12.40 1.46
C LYS A 43 6.53 11.59 2.26
N ASN A 44 6.42 11.55 3.59
CA ASN A 44 6.91 10.37 4.34
C ASN A 44 5.88 9.21 4.39
N VAL A 45 4.77 9.33 3.67
CA VAL A 45 3.87 8.21 3.37
C VAL A 45 4.37 7.53 2.09
N ASP A 46 5.46 6.80 2.21
CA ASP A 46 5.91 5.87 1.17
C ASP A 46 5.14 4.54 1.31
N PHE A 47 5.10 3.71 0.26
CA PHE A 47 4.49 2.37 0.31
C PHE A 47 5.02 1.54 1.49
N ASN A 48 6.29 1.76 1.84
CA ASN A 48 7.00 1.13 2.96
C ASN A 48 6.47 1.55 4.35
N ASN A 49 5.84 2.72 4.46
CA ASN A 49 5.33 3.25 5.72
C ASN A 49 3.84 2.97 5.92
N LEU A 50 3.14 2.59 4.83
CA LEU A 50 1.79 2.08 4.88
C LEU A 50 1.80 0.59 5.28
N ASN A 51 0.77 0.16 5.99
CA ASN A 51 0.62 -1.24 6.41
C ASN A 51 0.14 -2.10 5.24
N GLN A 52 1.00 -2.25 4.24
CA GLN A 52 0.72 -2.97 3.01
C GLN A 52 2.00 -3.65 2.50
N GLN A 53 1.83 -4.68 1.68
CA GLN A 53 2.94 -5.47 1.16
C GLN A 53 2.66 -5.89 -0.27
N VAL A 54 3.66 -5.74 -1.14
CA VAL A 54 3.61 -6.27 -2.51
C VAL A 54 4.38 -7.59 -2.55
N VAL A 55 3.75 -8.63 -3.09
CA VAL A 55 4.35 -9.95 -3.26
C VAL A 55 4.05 -10.50 -4.64
N SER A 56 4.96 -11.31 -5.18
CA SER A 56 4.76 -12.01 -6.45
C SER A 56 4.76 -13.52 -6.23
N TYR A 57 3.73 -14.20 -6.72
CA TYR A 57 3.57 -15.65 -6.61
C TYR A 57 3.16 -16.25 -7.94
N ASN A 58 3.66 -17.46 -8.20
CA ASN A 58 3.22 -18.27 -9.32
C ASN A 58 2.04 -19.12 -8.87
N ILE A 59 0.96 -19.09 -9.64
CA ILE A 59 -0.28 -19.81 -9.37
C ILE A 59 -0.65 -20.61 -10.60
N SER A 60 -0.85 -21.91 -10.42
CA SER A 60 -1.29 -22.82 -11.47
C SER A 60 -2.79 -23.07 -11.34
N LEU A 61 -3.49 -23.03 -12.46
CA LEU A 61 -4.93 -23.29 -12.54
C LEU A 61 -5.17 -24.64 -13.22
N ASP A 62 -6.16 -25.38 -12.74
CA ASP A 62 -6.60 -26.62 -13.38
C ASP A 62 -7.53 -26.33 -14.58
N SER A 63 -8.01 -27.40 -15.21
CA SER A 63 -8.94 -27.34 -16.35
C SER A 63 -10.30 -26.72 -16.01
N SER A 64 -10.65 -26.60 -14.73
CA SER A 64 -11.85 -25.92 -14.24
C SER A 64 -11.60 -24.44 -13.89
N GLY A 65 -10.36 -23.97 -13.98
CA GLY A 65 -9.96 -22.63 -13.54
C GLY A 65 -9.78 -22.50 -12.03
N THR A 66 -9.69 -23.62 -11.31
CA THR A 66 -9.46 -23.64 -9.86
C THR A 66 -7.97 -23.67 -9.57
N VAL A 67 -7.55 -23.02 -8.48
CA VAL A 67 -6.15 -22.98 -8.06
C VAL A 67 -5.67 -24.37 -7.63
N ILE A 68 -4.62 -24.86 -8.28
CA ILE A 68 -3.90 -26.06 -7.89
C ILE A 68 -2.89 -25.68 -6.80
N ASN A 69 -2.92 -26.38 -5.66
CA ASN A 69 -1.99 -26.20 -4.54
C ASN A 69 -1.86 -24.74 -4.10
N ALA A 70 -2.94 -24.19 -3.54
CA ALA A 70 -3.01 -22.82 -3.01
C ALA A 70 -1.75 -22.43 -2.19
N PRO A 71 -0.97 -21.42 -2.62
CA PRO A 71 0.21 -21.01 -1.89
C PRO A 71 -0.18 -20.35 -0.56
N ASN A 72 0.58 -20.67 0.48
CA ASN A 72 0.54 -19.94 1.74
C ASN A 72 1.53 -18.78 1.66
N ILE A 73 0.97 -17.57 1.67
CA ILE A 73 1.70 -16.33 1.53
C ILE A 73 1.98 -15.77 2.93
N LYS A 74 3.26 -15.67 3.28
CA LYS A 74 3.68 -15.04 4.53
C LYS A 74 3.71 -13.53 4.37
N THR A 75 3.01 -12.84 5.25
CA THR A 75 2.90 -11.38 5.27
C THR A 75 3.76 -10.79 6.38
N ASN A 76 4.43 -9.67 6.10
CA ASN A 76 5.21 -8.89 7.05
C ASN A 76 4.44 -7.64 7.55
N LEU A 77 3.10 -7.69 7.47
CA LEU A 77 2.22 -6.61 7.90
C LEU A 77 2.28 -6.44 9.42
N LYS A 78 2.10 -5.20 9.89
CA LYS A 78 2.07 -4.87 11.33
C LYS A 78 0.77 -5.29 11.99
N SER A 79 -0.28 -5.52 11.20
CA SER A 79 -1.59 -5.97 11.65
C SER A 79 -2.11 -7.12 10.79
N LYS A 80 -3.31 -7.62 11.13
CA LYS A 80 -3.96 -8.69 10.39
C LYS A 80 -4.24 -8.23 8.94
N PRO A 81 -3.97 -9.07 7.94
CA PRO A 81 -4.39 -8.82 6.57
C PRO A 81 -5.90 -8.55 6.49
N ALA A 82 -6.30 -7.45 5.85
CA ALA A 82 -7.70 -7.09 5.62
C ALA A 82 -8.17 -7.52 4.23
N GLY A 83 -7.29 -7.47 3.24
CA GLY A 83 -7.64 -7.82 1.85
C GLY A 83 -6.44 -7.90 0.92
N VAL A 84 -6.70 -8.32 -0.31
CA VAL A 84 -5.71 -8.45 -1.38
C VAL A 84 -6.26 -7.85 -2.67
N LEU A 85 -5.39 -7.15 -3.40
CA LEU A 85 -5.64 -6.66 -4.74
C LEU A 85 -4.62 -7.26 -5.71
N CYS A 86 -5.07 -7.77 -6.85
CA CYS A 86 -4.16 -8.15 -7.94
C CYS A 86 -3.76 -6.90 -8.72
N ILE A 87 -2.47 -6.59 -8.75
CA ILE A 87 -1.91 -5.44 -9.50
C ILE A 87 -1.58 -5.86 -10.93
N SER A 88 -0.99 -7.04 -11.09
CA SER A 88 -0.63 -7.59 -12.40
C SER A 88 -0.77 -9.11 -12.41
N ALA A 89 -1.09 -9.63 -13.58
CA ALA A 89 -1.16 -11.05 -13.87
C ALA A 89 -0.55 -11.30 -15.25
N SER A 90 0.52 -12.10 -15.30
CA SER A 90 1.17 -12.48 -16.55
C SER A 90 1.22 -14.00 -16.67
N ASN A 91 0.75 -14.52 -17.80
CA ASN A 91 0.81 -15.96 -18.07
C ASN A 91 2.28 -16.37 -18.31
N VAL A 92 2.73 -17.36 -17.55
CA VAL A 92 4.10 -17.88 -17.59
C VAL A 92 4.26 -18.89 -18.73
N ASN A 93 3.19 -19.61 -19.09
CA ASN A 93 3.20 -20.58 -20.18
C ASN A 93 3.24 -19.88 -21.55
N ASP A 94 2.45 -18.82 -21.73
CA ASP A 94 2.45 -18.00 -22.96
C ASP A 94 2.20 -16.52 -22.63
N PRO A 95 3.23 -15.66 -22.72
CA PRO A 95 3.10 -14.23 -22.42
C PRO A 95 2.14 -13.45 -23.31
N ASN A 96 1.70 -14.01 -24.45
CA ASN A 96 0.76 -13.36 -25.37
C ASN A 96 -0.71 -13.60 -24.99
N ILE A 97 -0.95 -14.51 -24.03
CA ILE A 97 -2.28 -14.80 -23.52
C ILE A 97 -2.55 -13.95 -22.29
N PHE A 98 -3.53 -13.07 -22.41
CA PHE A 98 -3.94 -12.13 -21.36
C PHE A 98 -5.07 -12.70 -20.49
N PRO A 99 -5.22 -12.23 -19.24
CA PRO A 99 -6.39 -12.50 -18.42
C PRO A 99 -7.72 -12.18 -19.15
N ILE A 100 -8.74 -13.01 -18.94
CA ILE A 100 -10.05 -12.87 -19.58
C ILE A 100 -10.82 -11.69 -18.99
N SER A 101 -10.63 -11.42 -17.70
CA SER A 101 -11.18 -10.25 -17.00
C SER A 101 -10.20 -9.76 -15.94
N GLN A 102 -10.55 -8.67 -15.25
CA GLN A 102 -9.77 -8.24 -14.09
C GLN A 102 -9.71 -9.38 -13.05
N PRO A 103 -8.51 -9.86 -12.67
CA PRO A 103 -8.41 -10.96 -11.73
C PRO A 103 -8.89 -10.55 -10.34
N PHE A 104 -9.78 -11.36 -9.76
CA PHE A 104 -10.21 -11.22 -8.38
C PHE A 104 -9.66 -12.37 -7.55
N VAL A 105 -8.95 -12.04 -6.48
CA VAL A 105 -8.25 -13.01 -5.62
C VAL A 105 -8.99 -13.08 -4.29
N ASN A 106 -9.64 -14.21 -4.04
CA ASN A 106 -10.23 -14.50 -2.74
C ASN A 106 -9.18 -15.13 -1.82
N ILE A 107 -8.98 -14.54 -0.64
CA ILE A 107 -8.01 -15.01 0.35
C ILE A 107 -8.68 -15.49 1.64
N GLY A 108 -8.17 -16.59 2.17
CA GLY A 108 -8.44 -17.05 3.53
C GLY A 108 -7.32 -16.61 4.46
N ILE A 109 -7.66 -16.05 5.61
CA ILE A 109 -6.67 -15.67 6.62
C ILE A 109 -6.46 -16.88 7.55
N ILE A 110 -5.28 -17.48 7.51
CA ILE A 110 -4.94 -18.63 8.36
C ILE A 110 -4.58 -18.14 9.77
N ASN A 111 -3.72 -17.13 9.85
CA ASN A 111 -3.29 -16.52 11.11
C ASN A 111 -2.97 -15.02 10.89
N SER A 112 -2.45 -14.34 11.90
CA SER A 112 -2.13 -12.90 11.83
C SER A 112 -1.04 -12.53 10.81
N THR A 113 -0.28 -13.50 10.29
CA THR A 113 0.89 -13.30 9.43
C THR A 113 0.88 -14.15 8.15
N THR A 114 -0.17 -14.95 7.92
CA THR A 114 -0.24 -15.86 6.77
C THR A 114 -1.63 -15.83 6.16
N VAL A 115 -1.66 -15.63 4.84
CA VAL A 115 -2.87 -15.75 4.02
C VAL A 115 -2.73 -16.90 3.03
N SER A 116 -3.84 -17.54 2.71
CA SER A 116 -3.91 -18.59 1.69
C SER A 116 -4.85 -18.16 0.59
N VAL A 117 -4.47 -18.43 -0.66
CA VAL A 117 -5.29 -18.11 -1.82
C VAL A 117 -6.36 -19.18 -1.99
N GLN A 118 -7.63 -18.86 -1.73
CA GLN A 118 -8.72 -19.84 -1.81
C GLN A 118 -9.26 -20.02 -3.22
N ASN A 119 -9.46 -18.90 -3.93
CA ASN A 119 -10.02 -18.91 -5.26
C ASN A 119 -9.53 -17.69 -6.05
N ILE A 120 -9.40 -17.83 -7.36
CA ILE A 120 -9.08 -16.74 -8.27
C ILE A 120 -9.99 -16.83 -9.48
N SER A 121 -10.59 -15.71 -9.86
CA SER A 121 -11.38 -15.58 -11.09
C SER A 121 -10.71 -14.62 -12.07
N GLY A 122 -11.14 -14.67 -13.33
CA GLY A 122 -10.67 -13.77 -14.40
C GLY A 122 -9.40 -14.22 -15.12
N LEU A 123 -8.87 -15.39 -14.78
CA LEU A 123 -7.73 -16.03 -15.45
C LEU A 123 -8.20 -17.20 -16.33
N GLN A 124 -7.40 -17.52 -17.35
CA GLN A 124 -7.67 -18.69 -18.20
C GLN A 124 -7.32 -19.99 -17.47
N ALA A 125 -8.19 -21.00 -17.58
CA ALA A 125 -7.95 -22.34 -17.06
C ALA A 125 -6.71 -23.01 -17.71
N ASP A 126 -6.18 -24.05 -17.04
CA ASP A 126 -5.05 -24.85 -17.52
C ASP A 126 -3.80 -24.02 -17.88
N SER A 127 -3.49 -23.04 -17.03
CA SER A 127 -2.37 -22.11 -17.24
C SER A 127 -1.75 -21.71 -15.91
N THR A 128 -0.47 -21.39 -15.93
CA THR A 128 0.26 -20.84 -14.78
C THR A 128 0.46 -19.35 -14.96
N TYR A 129 0.07 -18.56 -13.96
CA TYR A 129 0.22 -17.12 -13.95
C TYR A 129 1.19 -16.70 -12.84
N GLN A 130 2.04 -15.72 -13.15
CA GLN A 130 2.74 -14.94 -12.15
C GLN A 130 1.84 -13.75 -11.77
N LEU A 131 1.37 -13.74 -10.53
CA LEU A 131 0.55 -12.67 -9.99
C LEU A 131 1.37 -11.78 -9.08
N THR A 132 1.29 -10.47 -9.27
CA THR A 132 1.73 -9.49 -8.27
C THR A 132 0.52 -9.01 -7.48
N LEU A 133 0.57 -9.25 -6.18
CA LEU A 133 -0.51 -9.00 -5.23
C LEU A 133 -0.11 -7.89 -4.27
N LEU A 134 -1.01 -6.94 -4.05
CA LEU A 134 -0.97 -5.97 -2.95
C LEU A 134 -1.81 -6.50 -1.80
N ILE A 135 -1.17 -6.82 -0.69
CA ILE A 135 -1.84 -7.23 0.55
C ILE A 135 -1.94 -6.00 1.44
N ILE A 136 -3.15 -5.71 1.94
CA ILE A 136 -3.43 -4.54 2.76
C ILE A 136 -3.76 -5.04 4.17
N GLY A 137 -3.10 -4.50 5.19
CA GLY A 137 -3.41 -4.75 6.59
C GLY A 137 -4.47 -3.76 7.13
N SER A 138 -5.21 -4.19 8.15
CA SER A 138 -6.22 -3.36 8.85
C SER A 138 -5.62 -2.33 9.78
#